data_AF-M6AST7-F1
#
_entry.id   AF-M6AST7-F1
#
_cell.length_a   1.000
_cell.length_b   1.000
_cell.length_c   1.000
_cell.angle_alpha   90.00
_cell.angle_beta   90.00
_cell.angle_gamma   90.00
#
_symmetry.space_group_name_H-M   'P 1'
#
loop_
_entity.id
_entity.type
_entity.pdbx_description
1 polymer ?
#
loop_
_entity_poly.entity_id
_entity_poly.type
_entity_poly.pdbx_seq_one_letter_code
_entity_poly.pdbx_strand_id
1 'polypeptide(L)'
;MFIYDQFLAIDYGTSAIKGVLFQKVLGKLNILRSEIMSISHGEEDEYKHNILRFINSYFPGETSIVLNLPLSRLFVREFSIPLTTVKAVREVIPFEVENRIPFPMETVEVTGNIWRIDQEKSNVIAYSAHHSELDFITAPFFGSNIIFRGLFVDSVSLASVVSEHSNKEITHKKSVQVDIGGRVTILSILNEGKVAHTRYISMGGDTLTEQIASDLKIPFEKAEAIQFSLQFEPFAEEGVDLNLFAKEFKLKASDIKKAFQSAVKFAEKLSSEINRSIVSMNEAERPEILYLSGGGSKIRGIESFFGDSLGLIIRRYDFLSLNGDTFSTCLGMGYHFGFPKKDKVDFIDTPHVKRINKNILNLDQFRPHLIFSGISLFILITVFFVGIVVDKRKLSAGDKILAEKFQKGFGRPAPEDADILEYATKLKNEEKKKTEIYRLYLSKPSVLDILFELSINFPSSDMQPFQLDQFDYDQDLVKIGGKVNEFSEIGVVQRSLEKSPMFKDIEIVDKKLMQGVKNYKVSFIIKMKVVNKPVSSEESF
;
A
#
# COMPACT_ATOMS: atom_id res chain seq x y z
N MET A 1 15.42 0.07 -3.54
CA MET A 1 15.33 -1.10 -4.43
C MET A 1 14.10 -0.89 -5.28
N PHE A 2 14.26 -0.45 -6.55
CA PHE A 2 13.12 -0.30 -7.44
C PHE A 2 12.50 -1.69 -7.64
N ILE A 3 11.22 -1.83 -7.29
CA ILE A 3 10.46 -3.06 -7.51
C ILE A 3 10.27 -3.19 -9.02
N TYR A 4 11.09 -4.00 -9.67
CA TYR A 4 10.86 -4.43 -11.05
C TYR A 4 10.16 -5.78 -11.03
N ASP A 5 9.20 -5.97 -11.94
CA ASP A 5 8.50 -7.26 -12.12
C ASP A 5 9.13 -7.96 -13.32
N GLN A 6 9.81 -9.09 -13.07
CA GLN A 6 10.49 -9.88 -14.08
C GLN A 6 9.76 -11.20 -14.31
N PHE A 7 9.58 -11.58 -15.57
CA PHE A 7 8.93 -12.82 -15.94
C PHE A 7 9.40 -13.32 -17.31
N LEU A 8 9.45 -14.64 -17.46
CA LEU A 8 9.81 -15.33 -18.70
C LEU A 8 8.53 -15.77 -19.42
N ALA A 9 8.27 -15.23 -20.61
CA ALA A 9 7.20 -15.71 -21.48
C ALA A 9 7.73 -16.85 -22.35
N ILE A 10 7.06 -18.00 -22.33
CA ILE A 10 7.47 -19.21 -23.07
C ILE A 10 6.35 -19.61 -24.03
N ASP A 11 6.67 -19.63 -25.32
CA ASP A 11 5.85 -20.18 -26.40
C ASP A 11 6.35 -21.59 -26.72
N TYR A 12 5.59 -22.60 -26.31
CA TYR A 12 5.86 -23.99 -26.71
C TYR A 12 5.16 -24.26 -28.06
N GLY A 13 5.89 -24.05 -29.15
CA GLY A 13 5.42 -24.31 -30.51
C GLY A 13 5.45 -25.79 -30.88
N THR A 14 5.23 -26.10 -32.16
CA THR A 14 5.27 -27.49 -32.67
C THR A 14 6.65 -27.97 -33.08
N SER A 15 7.59 -27.06 -33.29
CA SER A 15 8.92 -27.37 -33.85
C SER A 15 10.04 -26.77 -33.02
N ALA A 16 9.74 -25.69 -32.29
CA ALA A 16 10.68 -25.02 -31.41
C ALA A 16 9.94 -24.38 -30.22
N ILE A 17 10.65 -24.31 -29.10
CA ILE A 17 10.28 -23.53 -27.92
C ILE A 17 10.96 -22.16 -28.03
N LYS A 18 10.21 -21.09 -27.78
CA LYS A 18 10.73 -19.73 -27.77
C LYS A 18 10.51 -19.10 -26.41
N GLY A 19 11.49 -18.34 -25.93
CA GLY A 19 11.46 -17.69 -24.63
C GLY A 19 11.84 -16.24 -24.75
N VAL A 20 11.11 -15.35 -24.08
CA VAL A 20 11.49 -13.93 -23.95
C VAL A 20 11.39 -13.53 -22.49
N LEU A 21 12.52 -13.10 -21.92
CA LEU A 21 12.61 -12.60 -20.56
C LEU A 21 12.29 -11.11 -20.55
N PHE A 22 11.23 -10.74 -19.84
CA PHE A 22 10.76 -9.37 -19.71
C PHE A 22 11.05 -8.80 -18.33
N GLN A 23 11.31 -7.51 -18.28
CA GLN A 23 11.38 -6.71 -17.06
C GLN A 23 10.48 -5.49 -17.19
N LYS A 24 9.48 -5.39 -16.31
CA LYS A 24 8.58 -4.24 -16.23
C LYS A 24 9.11 -3.23 -15.22
N VAL A 25 9.42 -2.02 -15.69
CA VAL A 25 9.91 -0.91 -14.88
C VAL A 25 9.05 0.32 -15.14
N LEU A 26 8.40 0.86 -14.10
CA LEU A 26 7.49 2.02 -14.20
C LEU A 26 6.44 1.89 -15.32
N GLY A 27 5.90 0.68 -15.51
CA GLY A 27 4.90 0.38 -16.53
C GLY A 27 5.48 0.05 -17.91
N LYS A 28 6.73 0.40 -18.21
CA LYS A 28 7.39 0.06 -19.47
C LYS A 28 7.92 -1.37 -19.44
N LEU A 29 7.63 -2.12 -20.49
CA LEU A 29 8.10 -3.48 -20.70
C LEU A 29 9.45 -3.45 -21.44
N ASN A 30 10.50 -3.97 -20.83
CA ASN A 30 11.81 -4.11 -21.45
C ASN A 30 12.13 -5.59 -21.69
N ILE A 31 12.76 -5.89 -22.82
CA ILE A 31 13.25 -7.23 -23.15
C ILE A 31 14.69 -7.34 -22.65
N LEU A 32 14.97 -8.35 -21.82
CA LEU A 32 16.31 -8.61 -21.32
C LEU A 32 17.05 -9.69 -22.12
N ARG A 33 16.32 -10.73 -22.54
CA ARG A 33 16.88 -11.88 -23.28
C ARG A 33 15.80 -12.56 -24.10
N SER A 34 16.20 -13.17 -25.21
CA SER A 34 15.33 -14.03 -26.02
C SER A 34 16.11 -15.24 -26.53
N GLU A 35 15.50 -16.42 -26.51
CA GLU A 35 16.13 -17.68 -26.94
C GLU A 35 15.14 -18.57 -27.69
N ILE A 36 15.67 -19.44 -28.55
CA ILE A 36 14.90 -20.44 -29.32
C ILE A 36 15.61 -21.78 -29.21
N MET A 37 14.86 -22.85 -28.98
CA MET A 37 15.38 -24.23 -28.97
C MET A 37 14.47 -25.14 -29.78
N SER A 38 15.03 -25.89 -30.74
CA SER A 38 14.28 -26.93 -31.46
C SER A 38 13.78 -28.02 -30.52
N ILE A 39 12.58 -28.52 -30.76
CA ILE A 39 11.98 -29.59 -29.96
C ILE A 39 12.62 -30.93 -30.34
N SER A 40 13.12 -31.64 -29.33
CA SER A 40 13.56 -33.02 -29.48
C SER A 40 12.35 -33.94 -29.39
N HIS A 41 12.05 -34.65 -30.48
CA HIS A 41 10.92 -35.56 -30.56
C HIS A 41 11.31 -36.98 -30.14
N GLY A 42 10.38 -37.72 -29.53
CA GLY A 42 10.55 -39.14 -29.21
C GLY A 42 11.08 -39.47 -27.81
N GLU A 43 11.16 -38.47 -26.92
CA GLU A 43 11.45 -38.64 -25.50
C GLU A 43 10.20 -39.06 -24.70
N GLU A 44 10.39 -39.80 -23.60
CA GLU A 44 9.31 -40.05 -22.64
C GLU A 44 8.90 -38.73 -21.96
N ASP A 45 7.61 -38.43 -21.95
CA ASP A 45 7.07 -37.13 -21.47
C ASP A 45 7.74 -35.92 -22.19
N GLU A 46 7.71 -35.96 -23.52
CA GLU A 46 8.36 -34.99 -24.44
C GLU A 46 8.16 -33.52 -24.04
N TYR A 47 6.94 -33.15 -23.65
CA TYR A 47 6.62 -31.78 -23.23
C TYR A 47 7.42 -31.37 -21.99
N LYS A 48 7.38 -32.20 -20.94
CA LYS A 48 8.12 -31.98 -19.69
C LYS A 48 9.62 -31.94 -19.92
N HIS A 49 10.16 -32.87 -20.69
CA HIS A 49 11.58 -32.93 -21.00
C HIS A 49 12.04 -31.63 -21.66
N ASN A 50 11.39 -31.24 -22.77
CA ASN A 50 11.82 -30.10 -23.57
C ASN A 50 11.64 -28.77 -22.81
N ILE A 51 10.54 -28.57 -22.08
CA ILE A 51 10.31 -27.29 -21.38
C ILE A 51 11.28 -27.08 -20.22
N LEU A 52 11.59 -28.12 -19.44
CA LEU A 52 12.55 -28.03 -18.35
C LEU A 52 13.99 -27.88 -18.88
N ARG A 53 14.34 -28.59 -19.95
CA ARG A 53 15.62 -28.41 -20.63
C ARG A 53 15.79 -26.97 -21.12
N PHE A 54 14.77 -26.41 -21.77
CA PHE A 54 14.78 -25.04 -22.26
C PHE A 54 15.06 -24.04 -21.14
N ILE A 55 14.29 -24.11 -20.05
CA ILE A 55 14.44 -23.18 -18.92
C ILE A 55 15.82 -23.34 -18.27
N ASN A 56 16.25 -24.56 -17.96
CA ASN A 56 17.51 -24.81 -17.27
C ASN A 56 18.74 -24.44 -18.10
N SER A 57 18.69 -24.60 -19.43
CA SER A 57 19.82 -24.25 -20.32
C SER A 57 19.91 -22.76 -20.60
N TYR A 58 18.77 -22.09 -20.83
CA TYR A 58 18.76 -20.73 -21.39
C TYR A 58 18.39 -19.64 -20.38
N PHE A 59 17.60 -19.99 -19.35
CA PHE A 59 17.09 -19.08 -18.33
C PHE A 59 17.30 -19.62 -16.91
N PRO A 60 18.54 -20.02 -16.55
CA PRO A 60 18.80 -20.60 -15.24
C PRO A 60 18.49 -19.61 -14.11
N GLY A 61 17.72 -20.06 -13.12
CA GLY A 61 17.33 -19.24 -11.97
C GLY A 61 16.04 -18.44 -12.15
N GLU A 62 15.49 -18.37 -13.38
CA GLU A 62 14.19 -17.75 -13.61
C GLU A 62 13.07 -18.63 -13.05
N THR A 63 12.30 -18.07 -12.11
CA THR A 63 11.20 -18.77 -11.43
C THR A 63 9.83 -18.23 -11.81
N SER A 64 9.76 -17.04 -12.40
CA SER A 64 8.52 -16.36 -12.74
C SER A 64 8.22 -16.59 -14.23
N ILE A 65 7.21 -17.39 -14.55
CA ILE A 65 6.92 -17.75 -15.95
C ILE A 65 5.48 -17.44 -16.38
N VAL A 66 5.33 -17.13 -17.66
CA VAL A 66 4.06 -17.02 -18.36
C VAL A 66 4.08 -18.03 -19.49
N LEU A 67 3.02 -18.83 -19.61
CA LEU A 67 2.90 -19.86 -20.64
C LEU A 67 1.76 -19.55 -21.59
N ASN A 68 1.90 -20.00 -22.84
CA ASN A 68 0.77 -20.10 -23.75
C ASN A 68 0.00 -21.41 -23.56
N LEU A 69 -1.29 -21.37 -23.90
CA LEU A 69 -2.25 -22.45 -23.85
C LEU A 69 -2.78 -22.70 -25.28
N PRO A 70 -2.23 -23.71 -25.99
CA PRO A 70 -2.51 -23.96 -27.40
C PRO A 70 -4.00 -24.05 -27.72
N LEU A 71 -4.44 -23.36 -28.77
CA LEU A 71 -5.83 -23.44 -29.25
C LEU A 71 -6.31 -24.87 -29.53
N SER A 72 -5.42 -25.79 -29.92
CA SER A 72 -5.75 -27.20 -30.14
C SER A 72 -6.19 -27.95 -28.88
N ARG A 73 -5.88 -27.41 -27.69
CA ARG A 73 -6.25 -27.96 -26.38
C ARG A 73 -7.49 -27.28 -25.80
N LEU A 74 -8.16 -26.41 -26.56
CA LEU A 74 -9.26 -25.58 -26.11
C LEU A 74 -10.52 -25.79 -26.92
N PHE A 75 -11.66 -25.62 -26.26
CA PHE A 75 -12.96 -25.49 -26.91
C PHE A 75 -13.30 -24.01 -27.02
N VAL A 76 -13.42 -23.54 -28.26
CA VAL A 76 -13.74 -22.14 -28.58
C VAL A 76 -15.22 -22.03 -28.97
N ARG A 77 -15.91 -21.04 -28.39
CA ARG A 77 -17.31 -20.73 -28.69
C ARG A 77 -17.50 -19.23 -28.85
N GLU A 78 -18.15 -18.85 -29.95
CA GLU A 78 -18.51 -17.48 -30.27
C GLU A 78 -20.03 -17.30 -30.12
N PHE A 79 -20.46 -16.25 -29.42
CA PHE A 79 -21.87 -15.98 -29.18
C PHE A 79 -22.15 -14.55 -28.73
N SER A 80 -23.43 -14.17 -28.77
CA SER A 80 -23.91 -12.91 -28.23
C SER A 80 -24.66 -13.14 -26.91
N ILE A 81 -24.39 -12.29 -25.92
CA ILE A 81 -25.13 -12.23 -24.65
C ILE A 81 -26.00 -10.97 -24.66
N PRO A 82 -27.30 -11.02 -24.31
CA PRO A 82 -28.19 -9.85 -24.26
C PRO A 82 -27.95 -8.98 -23.00
N LEU A 83 -26.69 -8.61 -22.77
CA LEU A 83 -26.23 -7.76 -21.68
C LEU A 83 -25.17 -6.80 -22.23
N THR A 84 -25.07 -5.60 -21.67
CA THR A 84 -24.13 -4.56 -22.12
C THR A 84 -23.08 -4.18 -21.08
N THR A 85 -23.28 -4.58 -19.82
CA THR A 85 -22.33 -4.31 -18.73
C THR A 85 -21.25 -5.39 -18.70
N VAL A 86 -19.98 -5.01 -18.89
CA VAL A 86 -18.80 -5.92 -18.91
C VAL A 86 -18.79 -6.92 -17.74
N LYS A 87 -19.09 -6.46 -16.53
CA LYS A 87 -19.11 -7.32 -15.33
C LYS A 87 -20.17 -8.42 -15.44
N ALA A 88 -21.41 -8.03 -15.75
CA ALA A 88 -22.53 -8.96 -15.87
C ALA A 88 -22.31 -9.95 -17.03
N VAL A 89 -21.81 -9.48 -18.17
CA VAL A 89 -21.49 -10.34 -19.32
C VAL A 89 -20.50 -11.41 -18.90
N ARG A 90 -19.40 -11.06 -18.22
CA ARG A 90 -18.38 -12.04 -17.80
C ARG A 90 -18.88 -13.07 -16.81
N GLU A 91 -19.74 -12.68 -15.88
CA GLU A 91 -20.35 -13.61 -14.91
C GLU A 91 -21.25 -14.64 -15.62
N VAL A 92 -21.83 -14.27 -16.77
CA VAL A 92 -22.73 -15.13 -17.56
C VAL A 92 -21.99 -16.05 -18.55
N ILE A 93 -20.77 -15.71 -18.97
CA ILE A 93 -20.00 -16.50 -19.96
C ILE A 93 -19.97 -18.01 -19.65
N PRO A 94 -19.65 -18.48 -18.41
CA PRO A 94 -19.58 -19.91 -18.14
C PRO A 94 -20.92 -20.64 -18.36
N PHE A 95 -22.04 -20.01 -17.99
CA PHE A 95 -23.38 -20.57 -18.13
C PHE A 95 -23.81 -20.67 -19.61
N GLU A 96 -23.46 -19.69 -20.42
CA GLU A 96 -23.75 -19.72 -21.86
C GLU A 96 -22.95 -20.79 -22.61
N VAL A 97 -21.78 -21.16 -22.08
CA VAL A 97 -20.90 -22.19 -22.65
C VAL A 97 -21.33 -23.60 -22.27
N GLU A 98 -21.97 -23.80 -21.12
CA GLU A 98 -22.41 -25.10 -20.59
C GLU A 98 -23.13 -25.95 -21.65
N ASN A 99 -24.12 -25.37 -22.34
CA ASN A 99 -24.90 -26.06 -23.37
C ASN A 99 -24.17 -26.25 -24.72
N ARG A 100 -22.90 -25.83 -24.82
CA ARG A 100 -22.13 -25.79 -26.08
C ARG A 100 -20.87 -26.64 -26.04
N ILE A 101 -20.54 -27.23 -24.90
CA ILE A 101 -19.37 -28.09 -24.71
C ILE A 101 -19.80 -29.52 -24.35
N PRO A 102 -19.06 -30.55 -24.77
CA PRO A 102 -19.41 -31.94 -24.50
C PRO A 102 -18.89 -32.43 -23.13
N PHE A 103 -18.64 -31.52 -22.18
CA PHE A 103 -18.07 -31.84 -20.87
C PHE A 103 -18.90 -31.23 -19.75
N PRO A 104 -18.90 -31.87 -18.57
CA PRO A 104 -19.44 -31.26 -17.36
C PRO A 104 -18.68 -30.00 -16.97
N MET A 105 -19.36 -28.98 -16.47
CA MET A 105 -18.75 -27.70 -16.08
C MET A 105 -17.78 -27.85 -14.90
N GLU A 106 -17.92 -28.88 -14.07
CA GLU A 106 -17.01 -29.16 -12.95
C GLU A 106 -15.62 -29.67 -13.39
N THR A 107 -15.44 -30.05 -14.67
CA THR A 107 -14.14 -30.51 -15.21
C THR A 107 -13.51 -29.51 -16.16
N VAL A 108 -14.10 -28.32 -16.32
CA VAL A 108 -13.73 -27.34 -17.33
C VAL A 108 -13.61 -25.96 -16.72
N GLU A 109 -12.54 -25.26 -17.08
CA GLU A 109 -12.39 -23.84 -16.80
C GLU A 109 -12.76 -23.01 -18.03
N VAL A 110 -13.51 -21.92 -17.83
CA VAL A 110 -13.99 -21.05 -18.91
C VAL A 110 -13.57 -19.61 -18.66
N THR A 111 -13.00 -18.99 -19.69
CA THR A 111 -12.70 -17.55 -19.71
C THR A 111 -12.88 -17.01 -21.13
N GLY A 112 -12.91 -15.69 -21.31
CA GLY A 112 -13.18 -15.11 -22.64
C GLY A 112 -13.05 -13.60 -22.68
N ASN A 113 -13.06 -13.06 -23.89
CA ASN A 113 -13.07 -11.62 -24.13
C ASN A 113 -14.38 -11.16 -24.79
N ILE A 114 -14.78 -9.96 -24.41
CA ILE A 114 -15.88 -9.24 -25.04
C ILE A 114 -15.26 -8.37 -26.14
N TRP A 115 -15.48 -8.74 -27.40
CA TRP A 115 -14.88 -8.07 -28.55
C TRP A 115 -15.75 -6.94 -29.13
N ARG A 116 -17.04 -6.92 -28.81
CA ARG A 116 -17.94 -5.79 -29.11
C ARG A 116 -19.07 -5.68 -28.08
N ILE A 117 -19.45 -4.46 -27.75
CA ILE A 117 -20.64 -4.14 -26.96
C ILE A 117 -21.52 -3.22 -27.79
N ASP A 118 -22.73 -3.67 -28.10
CA ASP A 118 -23.76 -2.93 -28.82
C ASP A 118 -24.79 -2.36 -27.82
N GLN A 119 -25.89 -1.76 -28.30
CA GLN A 119 -26.92 -1.16 -27.43
C GLN A 119 -27.69 -2.19 -26.59
N GLU A 120 -27.89 -3.40 -27.11
CA GLU A 120 -28.73 -4.43 -26.47
C GLU A 120 -27.96 -5.72 -26.12
N LYS A 121 -26.78 -5.93 -26.72
CA LYS A 121 -26.03 -7.18 -26.61
C LYS A 121 -24.52 -6.97 -26.62
N SER A 122 -23.79 -7.95 -26.10
CA SER A 122 -22.34 -8.04 -26.18
C SER A 122 -21.94 -9.29 -26.95
N ASN A 123 -20.98 -9.16 -27.86
CA ASN A 123 -20.43 -10.28 -28.61
C ASN A 123 -19.14 -10.76 -27.93
N VAL A 124 -19.08 -12.07 -27.73
CA VAL A 124 -18.08 -12.72 -26.89
C VAL A 124 -17.48 -13.90 -27.64
N ILE A 125 -16.18 -14.11 -27.41
CA ILE A 125 -15.53 -15.39 -27.67
C ILE A 125 -15.07 -15.97 -26.34
N ALA A 126 -15.43 -17.23 -26.10
CA ALA A 126 -15.11 -17.97 -24.90
C ALA A 126 -14.17 -19.13 -25.22
N TYR A 127 -13.23 -19.37 -24.31
CA TYR A 127 -12.24 -20.42 -24.35
C TYR A 127 -12.45 -21.32 -23.15
N SER A 128 -12.56 -22.62 -23.41
CA SER A 128 -12.81 -23.62 -22.38
C SER A 128 -11.68 -24.63 -22.37
N ALA A 129 -11.04 -24.84 -21.22
CA ALA A 129 -9.95 -25.78 -21.04
C ALA A 129 -10.38 -26.88 -20.08
N HIS A 130 -10.24 -28.14 -20.49
CA HIS A 130 -10.46 -29.27 -19.60
C HIS A 130 -9.35 -29.33 -18.55
N HIS A 131 -9.67 -29.75 -17.32
CA HIS A 131 -8.68 -29.84 -16.24
C HIS A 131 -7.46 -30.67 -16.61
N SER A 132 -7.62 -31.75 -17.38
CA SER A 132 -6.50 -32.59 -17.85
C SER A 132 -5.50 -31.82 -18.72
N GLU A 133 -5.96 -30.86 -19.52
CA GLU A 133 -5.09 -30.05 -20.39
C GLU A 133 -4.29 -29.04 -19.56
N LEU A 134 -4.95 -28.43 -18.57
CA LEU A 134 -4.30 -27.53 -17.61
C LEU A 134 -3.29 -28.28 -16.73
N ASP A 135 -3.65 -29.48 -16.28
CA ASP A 135 -2.76 -30.35 -15.51
C ASP A 135 -1.56 -30.77 -16.36
N PHE A 136 -1.76 -31.18 -17.61
CA PHE A 136 -0.67 -31.54 -18.53
C PHE A 136 0.34 -30.40 -18.71
N ILE A 137 -0.14 -29.17 -18.95
CA ILE A 137 0.73 -28.01 -19.20
C ILE A 137 1.49 -27.57 -17.94
N THR A 138 0.90 -27.75 -16.77
CA THR A 138 1.47 -27.29 -15.50
C THR A 138 2.26 -28.38 -14.75
N ALA A 139 2.02 -29.65 -15.06
CA ALA A 139 2.66 -30.81 -14.44
C ALA A 139 4.20 -30.78 -14.41
N PRO A 140 4.92 -30.30 -15.45
CA PRO A 140 6.38 -30.22 -15.42
C PRO A 140 6.94 -29.42 -14.25
N PHE A 141 6.14 -28.51 -13.70
CA PHE A 141 6.55 -27.54 -12.70
C PHE A 141 6.13 -27.92 -11.28
N PHE A 142 5.39 -29.03 -11.11
CA PHE A 142 4.98 -29.50 -9.78
C PHE A 142 6.21 -29.88 -8.96
N GLY A 143 6.29 -29.34 -7.73
CA GLY A 143 7.44 -29.54 -6.85
C GLY A 143 8.67 -28.70 -7.19
N SER A 144 8.59 -27.81 -8.18
CA SER A 144 9.64 -26.83 -8.49
C SER A 144 9.38 -25.47 -7.80
N ASN A 145 10.40 -24.61 -7.79
CA ASN A 145 10.28 -23.23 -7.31
C ASN A 145 9.65 -22.28 -8.35
N ILE A 146 9.17 -22.81 -9.48
CA ILE A 146 8.56 -22.02 -10.55
C ILE A 146 7.15 -21.61 -10.14
N ILE A 147 6.82 -20.35 -10.44
CA ILE A 147 5.56 -19.68 -10.17
C ILE A 147 4.99 -19.26 -11.52
N PHE A 148 3.79 -19.73 -11.83
CA PHE A 148 3.05 -19.24 -12.99
C PHE A 148 2.51 -17.85 -12.68
N ARG A 149 2.64 -16.94 -13.64
CA ARG A 149 2.17 -15.55 -13.56
C ARG A 149 1.10 -15.24 -14.61
N GLY A 150 0.94 -16.10 -15.60
CA GLY A 150 -0.13 -16.07 -16.59
C GLY A 150 -0.19 -17.38 -17.37
N LEU A 151 -1.40 -17.78 -17.76
CA LEU A 151 -1.65 -18.88 -18.67
C LEU A 151 -2.61 -18.38 -19.76
N PHE A 152 -2.04 -18.02 -20.91
CA PHE A 152 -2.71 -17.23 -21.94
C PHE A 152 -3.00 -18.03 -23.19
N VAL A 153 -4.13 -17.78 -23.85
CA VAL A 153 -4.43 -18.40 -25.14
C VAL A 153 -3.56 -17.77 -26.23
N ASP A 154 -3.01 -18.58 -27.14
CA ASP A 154 -2.06 -18.11 -28.17
C ASP A 154 -2.69 -17.07 -29.10
N SER A 155 -3.93 -17.26 -29.56
CA SER A 155 -4.62 -16.24 -30.39
C SER A 155 -4.85 -14.93 -29.64
N VAL A 156 -5.12 -14.99 -28.33
CA VAL A 156 -5.26 -13.77 -27.51
C VAL A 156 -3.90 -13.10 -27.30
N SER A 157 -2.85 -13.89 -27.09
CA SER A 157 -1.49 -13.38 -26.97
C SER A 157 -1.07 -12.67 -28.26
N LEU A 158 -1.26 -13.32 -29.41
CA LEU A 158 -1.06 -12.76 -30.74
C LEU A 158 -1.87 -11.48 -30.97
N ALA A 159 -3.15 -11.46 -30.61
CA ALA A 159 -4.01 -10.28 -30.74
C ALA A 159 -3.57 -9.11 -29.84
N SER A 160 -2.91 -9.41 -28.72
CA SER A 160 -2.39 -8.38 -27.79
C SER A 160 -1.29 -7.54 -28.40
N VAL A 161 -0.54 -8.06 -29.39
CA VAL A 161 0.36 -7.26 -30.22
C VAL A 161 -0.44 -6.17 -30.96
N VAL A 162 -1.55 -6.54 -31.58
CA VAL A 162 -2.41 -5.60 -32.31
C VAL A 162 -3.06 -4.59 -31.38
N SER A 163 -3.52 -5.03 -30.20
CA SER A 163 -4.10 -4.15 -29.19
C SER A 163 -3.10 -3.14 -28.64
N GLU A 164 -1.86 -3.55 -28.33
CA GLU A 164 -0.82 -2.65 -27.79
C GLU A 164 -0.37 -1.59 -28.79
N HIS A 165 -0.35 -1.94 -30.08
CA HIS A 165 0.07 -1.08 -31.17
C HIS A 165 -1.10 -0.38 -31.90
N SER A 166 -2.32 -0.52 -31.39
CA SER A 166 -3.51 0.11 -31.94
C SER A 166 -3.43 1.64 -31.83
N ASN A 167 -3.80 2.33 -32.91
CA ASN A 167 -3.69 3.78 -33.07
C ASN A 167 -2.25 4.33 -32.99
N LYS A 168 -1.24 3.45 -33.08
CA LYS A 168 0.18 3.79 -33.23
C LYS A 168 0.62 3.32 -34.62
N GLU A 169 1.34 2.22 -34.71
CA GLU A 169 1.77 1.57 -35.96
C GLU A 169 0.62 0.83 -36.66
N ILE A 170 -0.40 0.40 -35.91
CA ILE A 170 -1.58 -0.28 -36.45
C ILE A 170 -2.79 0.66 -36.41
N THR A 171 -3.22 1.12 -37.58
CA THR A 171 -4.31 2.08 -37.75
C THR A 171 -5.66 1.43 -38.09
N HIS A 172 -5.65 0.22 -38.66
CA HIS A 172 -6.86 -0.48 -39.04
C HIS A 172 -7.50 -1.14 -37.81
N LYS A 173 -8.78 -0.87 -37.59
CA LYS A 173 -9.52 -1.44 -36.47
C LYS A 173 -9.88 -2.92 -36.68
N LYS A 174 -10.11 -3.34 -37.92
CA LYS A 174 -10.47 -4.71 -38.27
C LYS A 174 -9.34 -5.32 -39.07
N SER A 175 -8.84 -6.45 -38.62
CA SER A 175 -7.72 -7.13 -39.26
C SER A 175 -7.85 -8.64 -39.17
N VAL A 176 -7.19 -9.34 -40.08
CA VAL A 176 -6.88 -10.77 -39.92
C VAL A 176 -5.46 -10.88 -39.37
N GLN A 177 -5.24 -11.79 -38.44
CA GLN A 177 -3.93 -12.22 -38.03
C GLN A 177 -3.75 -13.69 -38.42
N VAL A 178 -2.66 -13.98 -39.12
CA VAL A 178 -2.29 -15.34 -39.54
C VAL A 178 -0.87 -15.62 -39.06
N ASP A 179 -0.75 -16.48 -38.05
CA ASP A 179 0.54 -16.99 -37.59
C ASP A 179 0.77 -18.39 -38.15
N ILE A 180 1.67 -18.52 -39.13
CA ILE A 180 2.01 -19.80 -39.76
C ILE A 180 3.23 -20.38 -39.02
N GLY A 181 2.97 -21.27 -38.08
CA GLY A 181 3.98 -22.04 -37.35
C GLY A 181 4.56 -23.19 -38.17
N GLY A 182 5.18 -24.15 -37.49
CA GLY A 182 5.76 -25.34 -38.14
C GLY A 182 4.70 -26.33 -38.58
N ARG A 183 3.82 -26.80 -37.69
CA ARG A 183 2.75 -27.75 -38.05
C ARG A 183 1.35 -27.16 -38.01
N VAL A 184 1.23 -25.91 -37.56
CA VAL A 184 -0.03 -25.27 -37.21
C VAL A 184 -0.06 -23.84 -37.73
N THR A 185 -1.22 -23.42 -38.20
CA THR A 185 -1.52 -22.02 -38.48
C THR A 185 -2.63 -21.55 -37.53
N ILE A 186 -2.40 -20.43 -36.85
CA ILE A 186 -3.41 -19.75 -36.04
C ILE A 186 -3.98 -18.60 -36.86
N LEU A 187 -5.28 -18.68 -37.14
CA LEU A 187 -6.03 -17.66 -37.85
C LEU A 187 -6.93 -16.94 -36.85
N SER A 188 -6.87 -15.61 -36.80
CA SER A 188 -7.75 -14.81 -35.93
C SER A 188 -8.28 -13.59 -36.67
N ILE A 189 -9.57 -13.31 -36.57
CA ILE A 189 -10.18 -12.06 -37.02
C ILE A 189 -10.31 -11.15 -35.79
N LEU A 190 -9.77 -9.95 -35.89
CA LEU A 190 -9.67 -9.01 -34.79
C LEU A 190 -10.57 -7.80 -35.04
N ASN A 191 -11.17 -7.30 -33.95
CA ASN A 191 -11.84 -6.01 -33.90
C ASN A 191 -11.25 -5.19 -32.75
N GLU A 192 -10.61 -4.08 -33.07
CA GLU A 192 -9.89 -3.20 -32.15
C GLU A 192 -8.91 -3.97 -31.25
N GLY A 193 -8.13 -4.88 -31.85
CA GLY A 193 -7.14 -5.71 -31.15
C GLY A 193 -7.72 -6.84 -30.30
N LYS A 194 -9.05 -7.06 -30.33
CA LYS A 194 -9.71 -8.17 -29.63
C LYS A 194 -10.09 -9.27 -30.60
N VAL A 195 -9.92 -10.52 -30.19
CA VAL A 195 -10.31 -11.69 -31.01
C VAL A 195 -11.83 -11.74 -31.12
N ALA A 196 -12.34 -11.68 -32.35
CA ALA A 196 -13.75 -11.85 -32.69
C ALA A 196 -14.04 -13.28 -33.17
N HIS A 197 -13.12 -13.84 -33.95
CA HIS A 197 -13.15 -15.20 -34.46
C HIS A 197 -11.74 -15.80 -34.44
N THR A 198 -11.60 -17.10 -34.17
CA THR A 198 -10.30 -17.76 -34.26
C THR A 198 -10.41 -19.22 -34.66
N ARG A 199 -9.40 -19.71 -35.39
CA ARG A 199 -9.31 -21.10 -35.85
C ARG A 199 -7.89 -21.62 -35.73
N TYR A 200 -7.83 -22.89 -35.34
CA TYR A 200 -6.64 -23.72 -35.44
C TYR A 200 -6.68 -24.51 -36.74
N ILE A 201 -5.65 -24.37 -37.58
CA ILE A 201 -5.50 -25.08 -38.84
C ILE A 201 -4.27 -25.99 -38.71
N SER A 202 -4.45 -27.31 -38.85
CA SER A 202 -3.38 -28.32 -38.76
C SER A 202 -2.48 -28.32 -40.01
N MET A 203 -1.87 -27.18 -40.31
CA MET A 203 -1.01 -26.96 -41.46
C MET A 203 -0.02 -25.84 -41.15
N GLY A 204 1.27 -26.06 -41.41
CA GLY A 204 2.31 -25.04 -41.26
C GLY A 204 3.53 -25.31 -42.15
N GLY A 205 4.63 -24.62 -41.91
CA GLY A 205 5.86 -24.73 -42.69
C GLY A 205 6.44 -26.15 -42.78
N ASP A 206 6.43 -26.91 -41.71
CA ASP A 206 6.89 -28.31 -41.66
C ASP A 206 5.97 -29.23 -42.45
N THR A 207 4.66 -28.92 -42.51
CA THR A 207 3.71 -29.67 -43.34
C THR A 207 4.08 -29.53 -44.83
N LEU A 208 4.52 -28.34 -45.26
CA LEU A 208 5.04 -28.14 -46.60
C LEU A 208 6.38 -28.86 -46.79
N THR A 209 7.29 -28.77 -45.83
CA THR A 209 8.57 -29.47 -45.86
C THR A 209 8.39 -30.99 -46.01
N GLU A 210 7.48 -31.60 -45.23
CA GLU A 210 7.13 -33.03 -45.30
C GLU A 210 6.56 -33.39 -46.67
N GLN A 211 5.69 -32.54 -47.23
CA GLN A 211 5.13 -32.74 -48.56
C GLN A 211 6.22 -32.71 -49.64
N ILE A 212 7.14 -31.74 -49.59
CA ILE A 212 8.29 -31.64 -50.50
C ILE A 212 9.19 -32.86 -50.35
N ALA A 213 9.52 -33.26 -49.12
CA ALA A 213 10.34 -34.43 -48.83
C ALA A 213 9.74 -35.71 -49.43
N SER A 214 8.43 -35.90 -49.26
CA SER A 214 7.69 -37.04 -49.82
C SER A 214 7.65 -37.03 -51.35
N ASP A 215 7.29 -35.89 -51.96
CA ASP A 215 7.14 -35.75 -53.41
C ASP A 215 8.47 -35.94 -54.16
N LEU A 216 9.57 -35.50 -53.55
CA LEU A 216 10.92 -35.58 -54.11
C LEU A 216 11.69 -36.82 -53.63
N LYS A 217 11.17 -37.56 -52.64
CA LYS A 217 11.82 -38.70 -51.97
C LYS A 217 13.20 -38.33 -51.41
N ILE A 218 13.27 -37.21 -50.69
CA ILE A 218 14.48 -36.70 -50.05
C ILE A 218 14.30 -36.61 -48.53
N PRO A 219 15.39 -36.58 -47.74
CA PRO A 219 15.31 -36.34 -46.29
C PRO A 219 14.66 -34.98 -45.96
N PHE A 220 14.02 -34.89 -44.79
CA PHE A 220 13.33 -33.69 -44.32
C PHE A 220 14.25 -32.48 -44.29
N GLU A 221 15.49 -32.64 -43.79
CA GLU A 221 16.48 -31.57 -43.67
C GLU A 221 16.86 -31.00 -45.04
N LYS A 222 16.89 -31.86 -46.06
CA LYS A 222 17.16 -31.43 -47.44
C LYS A 222 15.96 -30.69 -48.03
N ALA A 223 14.74 -31.14 -47.75
CA ALA A 223 13.52 -30.45 -48.18
C ALA A 223 13.37 -29.08 -47.49
N GLU A 224 13.71 -28.99 -46.21
CA GLU A 224 13.69 -27.75 -45.44
C GLU A 224 14.68 -26.74 -46.02
N ALA A 225 15.90 -27.18 -46.31
CA ALA A 225 16.92 -26.35 -46.95
C ALA A 225 16.49 -25.82 -48.33
N ILE A 226 15.71 -26.60 -49.09
CA ILE A 226 15.11 -26.16 -50.35
C ILE A 226 14.06 -25.10 -50.09
N GLN A 227 13.11 -25.33 -49.17
CA GLN A 227 12.02 -24.43 -48.86
C GLN A 227 12.49 -23.04 -48.41
N PHE A 228 13.58 -22.98 -47.64
CA PHE A 228 14.15 -21.71 -47.15
C PHE A 228 15.26 -21.14 -48.04
N SER A 229 15.55 -21.75 -49.20
CA SER A 229 16.54 -21.21 -50.15
C SER A 229 16.10 -19.86 -50.73
N LEU A 230 17.07 -18.99 -51.01
CA LEU A 230 16.82 -17.71 -51.67
C LEU A 230 16.24 -17.87 -53.09
N GLN A 231 16.47 -19.01 -53.73
CA GLN A 231 15.96 -19.34 -55.07
C GLN A 231 14.58 -20.00 -55.03
N PHE A 232 14.03 -20.27 -53.84
CA PHE A 232 12.69 -20.87 -53.69
C PHE A 232 11.61 -19.80 -53.80
N GLU A 233 11.23 -19.47 -55.03
CA GLU A 233 10.22 -18.44 -55.35
C GLU A 233 9.02 -19.06 -56.09
N PRO A 234 8.16 -19.83 -55.40
CA PRO A 234 7.11 -20.63 -56.03
C PRO A 234 5.96 -19.82 -56.63
N PHE A 235 5.86 -18.52 -56.30
CA PHE A 235 4.81 -17.61 -56.77
C PHE A 235 5.29 -16.60 -57.82
N ALA A 236 6.56 -16.67 -58.25
CA ALA A 236 7.08 -15.76 -59.27
C ALA A 236 6.52 -16.12 -60.66
N GLU A 237 6.12 -15.10 -61.43
CA GLU A 237 5.53 -15.30 -62.78
C GLU A 237 6.57 -15.81 -63.78
N GLU A 238 7.77 -15.23 -63.86
CA GLU A 238 8.92 -15.71 -64.66
C GLU A 238 10.26 -15.20 -64.06
N GLY A 239 11.35 -15.97 -64.19
CA GLY A 239 12.72 -15.50 -63.87
C GLY A 239 13.60 -16.42 -63.02
N VAL A 240 13.06 -17.50 -62.45
CA VAL A 240 13.88 -18.45 -61.66
C VAL A 240 14.62 -19.39 -62.60
N ASP A 241 15.96 -19.32 -62.62
CA ASP A 241 16.78 -20.33 -63.29
C ASP A 241 16.72 -21.66 -62.51
N LEU A 242 15.72 -22.47 -62.84
CA LEU A 242 15.49 -23.78 -62.24
C LEU A 242 16.69 -24.71 -62.41
N ASN A 243 17.53 -24.53 -63.43
CA ASN A 243 18.69 -25.40 -63.65
C ASN A 243 19.81 -25.06 -62.65
N LEU A 244 20.06 -23.79 -62.39
CA LEU A 244 21.02 -23.36 -61.37
C LEU A 244 20.58 -23.84 -59.98
N PHE A 245 19.31 -23.62 -59.64
CA PHE A 245 18.75 -24.05 -58.36
C PHE A 245 18.78 -25.57 -58.18
N ALA A 246 18.39 -26.31 -59.21
CA ALA A 246 18.46 -27.77 -59.21
C ALA A 246 19.90 -28.28 -59.04
N LYS A 247 20.89 -27.61 -59.66
CA LYS A 247 22.30 -27.98 -59.53
C LYS A 247 22.82 -27.82 -58.10
N GLU A 248 22.45 -26.74 -57.41
CA GLU A 248 22.83 -26.49 -56.01
C GLU A 248 22.40 -27.64 -55.09
N PHE A 249 21.16 -28.11 -55.23
CA PHE A 249 20.60 -29.18 -54.40
C PHE A 249 20.82 -30.59 -54.97
N LYS A 250 21.53 -30.73 -56.09
CA LYS A 250 21.73 -32.00 -56.82
C LYS A 250 20.39 -32.69 -57.12
N LEU A 251 19.44 -31.91 -57.63
CA LEU A 251 18.10 -32.33 -58.03
C LEU A 251 17.89 -32.11 -59.53
N LYS A 252 16.76 -32.58 -60.07
CA LYS A 252 16.33 -32.23 -61.43
C LYS A 252 15.45 -30.98 -61.38
N ALA A 253 15.44 -30.18 -62.46
CA ALA A 253 14.54 -29.05 -62.57
C ALA A 253 13.04 -29.45 -62.41
N SER A 254 12.68 -30.68 -62.83
CA SER A 254 11.36 -31.25 -62.61
C SER A 254 11.00 -31.44 -61.13
N ASP A 255 12.00 -31.73 -60.28
CA ASP A 255 11.82 -31.94 -58.85
C ASP A 255 11.61 -30.60 -58.14
N ILE A 256 12.37 -29.57 -58.53
CA ILE A 256 12.15 -28.19 -58.09
C ILE A 256 10.74 -27.72 -58.48
N LYS A 257 10.31 -27.99 -59.71
CA LYS A 257 8.96 -27.63 -60.17
C LYS A 257 7.87 -28.31 -59.32
N LYS A 258 8.06 -29.57 -58.91
CA LYS A 258 7.14 -30.24 -57.99
C LYS A 258 7.13 -29.58 -56.62
N ALA A 259 8.29 -29.22 -56.07
CA ALA A 259 8.37 -28.52 -54.80
C ALA A 259 7.62 -27.17 -54.85
N PHE A 260 7.75 -26.42 -55.94
CA PHE A 260 6.98 -25.19 -56.16
C PHE A 260 5.47 -25.45 -56.22
N GLN A 261 5.04 -26.50 -56.94
CA GLN A 261 3.62 -26.89 -56.98
C GLN A 261 3.08 -27.24 -55.59
N SER A 262 3.87 -27.89 -54.74
CA SER A 262 3.47 -28.21 -53.37
C SER A 262 3.33 -26.96 -52.51
N ALA A 263 4.20 -25.96 -52.70
CA ALA A 263 4.08 -24.66 -52.03
C ALA A 263 2.85 -23.85 -52.50
N VAL A 264 2.55 -23.85 -53.80
CA VAL A 264 1.35 -23.21 -54.34
C VAL A 264 0.09 -23.84 -53.75
N LYS A 265 -0.02 -25.18 -53.78
CA LYS A 265 -1.17 -25.90 -53.19
C LYS A 265 -1.31 -25.65 -51.69
N PHE A 266 -0.18 -25.54 -50.97
CA PHE A 266 -0.18 -25.20 -49.55
C PHE A 266 -0.78 -23.80 -49.32
N ALA A 267 -0.32 -22.81 -50.08
CA ALA A 267 -0.81 -21.44 -49.96
C ALA A 267 -2.28 -21.31 -50.40
N GLU A 268 -2.71 -22.00 -51.46
CA GLU A 268 -4.11 -22.07 -51.90
C GLU A 268 -5.03 -22.62 -50.81
N LYS A 269 -4.61 -23.69 -50.12
CA LYS A 269 -5.37 -24.27 -49.00
C LYS A 269 -5.50 -23.28 -47.84
N LEU A 270 -4.41 -22.62 -47.46
CA LEU A 270 -4.45 -21.58 -46.42
C LEU A 270 -5.32 -20.39 -46.83
N SER A 271 -5.19 -19.91 -48.07
CA SER A 271 -5.99 -18.81 -48.61
C SER A 271 -7.49 -19.16 -48.57
N SER A 272 -7.86 -20.39 -48.95
CA SER A 272 -9.23 -20.88 -48.84
C SER A 272 -9.76 -20.87 -47.41
N GLU A 273 -8.96 -21.32 -46.43
CA GLU A 273 -9.36 -21.30 -45.02
C GLU A 273 -9.49 -19.88 -44.46
N ILE A 274 -8.59 -18.96 -44.85
CA ILE A 274 -8.64 -17.54 -44.50
C ILE A 274 -9.91 -16.91 -45.09
N ASN A 275 -10.15 -17.09 -46.38
CA ASN A 275 -11.33 -16.56 -47.07
C ASN A 275 -12.64 -17.11 -46.46
N ARG A 276 -12.70 -18.41 -46.16
CA ARG A 276 -13.87 -19.02 -45.51
C ARG A 276 -14.18 -18.36 -44.16
N SER A 277 -13.16 -18.08 -43.35
CA SER A 277 -13.35 -17.37 -42.07
C SER A 277 -13.81 -15.93 -42.29
N ILE A 278 -13.24 -15.20 -43.24
CA ILE A 278 -13.66 -13.82 -43.55
C ILE A 278 -15.11 -13.78 -44.03
N VAL A 279 -15.50 -14.68 -44.94
CA VAL A 279 -16.85 -14.71 -45.52
C VAL A 279 -17.91 -15.09 -44.48
N SER A 280 -17.52 -15.83 -43.44
CA SER A 280 -18.42 -16.18 -42.31
C SER A 280 -18.77 -14.99 -41.41
N MET A 281 -18.05 -13.87 -41.53
CA MET A 281 -18.35 -12.63 -40.81
C MET A 281 -19.40 -11.79 -41.54
N ASN A 282 -20.06 -10.91 -40.77
CA ASN A 282 -20.93 -9.90 -41.36
C ASN A 282 -20.11 -9.01 -42.31
N GLU A 283 -20.71 -8.54 -43.40
CA GLU A 283 -20.02 -7.74 -44.41
C GLU A 283 -19.38 -6.48 -43.81
N ALA A 284 -20.10 -5.81 -42.92
CA ALA A 284 -19.61 -4.64 -42.20
C ALA A 284 -18.44 -4.94 -41.23
N GLU A 285 -18.16 -6.21 -40.91
CA GLU A 285 -17.09 -6.65 -40.01
C GLU A 285 -15.88 -7.21 -40.77
N ARG A 286 -15.94 -7.30 -42.10
CA ARG A 286 -14.85 -7.87 -42.89
C ARG A 286 -13.59 -6.99 -42.78
N PRO A 287 -12.42 -7.60 -42.55
CA PRO A 287 -11.16 -6.90 -42.46
C PRO A 287 -10.63 -6.51 -43.85
N GLU A 288 -9.82 -5.44 -43.90
CA GLU A 288 -9.17 -4.94 -45.12
C GLU A 288 -7.66 -5.25 -45.13
N ILE A 289 -7.12 -5.68 -43.99
CA ILE A 289 -5.70 -5.92 -43.77
C ILE A 289 -5.48 -7.27 -43.09
N LEU A 290 -4.39 -7.94 -43.47
CA LEU A 290 -3.90 -9.17 -42.87
C LEU A 290 -2.49 -8.96 -42.34
N TYR A 291 -2.28 -9.27 -41.06
CA TYR A 291 -0.98 -9.34 -40.43
C TYR A 291 -0.46 -10.78 -40.40
N LEU A 292 0.70 -11.00 -41.00
CA LEU A 292 1.32 -12.29 -41.17
C LEU A 292 2.50 -12.44 -40.20
N SER A 293 2.57 -13.57 -39.50
CA SER A 293 3.68 -13.94 -38.61
C SER A 293 3.97 -15.45 -38.65
N GLY A 294 4.94 -15.89 -37.86
CA GLY A 294 5.34 -17.30 -37.74
C GLY A 294 6.41 -17.70 -38.75
N GLY A 295 7.19 -18.74 -38.42
CA GLY A 295 8.32 -19.19 -39.23
C GLY A 295 7.91 -19.72 -40.62
N GLY A 296 6.78 -20.42 -40.71
CA GLY A 296 6.24 -20.94 -41.96
C GLY A 296 5.70 -19.85 -42.90
N SER A 297 5.56 -18.61 -42.42
CA SER A 297 5.21 -17.47 -43.27
C SER A 297 6.38 -16.93 -44.08
N LYS A 298 7.61 -17.39 -43.84
CA LYS A 298 8.82 -16.87 -44.53
C LYS A 298 9.03 -17.45 -45.93
N ILE A 299 8.02 -18.14 -46.49
CA ILE A 299 8.03 -18.59 -47.88
C ILE A 299 8.01 -17.35 -48.78
N ARG A 300 8.97 -17.24 -49.68
CA ARG A 300 9.14 -16.04 -50.53
C ARG A 300 7.92 -15.84 -51.43
N GLY A 301 7.42 -14.61 -51.47
CA GLY A 301 6.28 -14.21 -52.31
C GLY A 301 4.91 -14.59 -51.75
N ILE A 302 4.83 -15.18 -50.56
CA ILE A 302 3.55 -15.57 -49.96
C ILE A 302 2.69 -14.34 -49.64
N GLU A 303 3.29 -13.18 -49.33
CA GLU A 303 2.57 -11.94 -49.12
C GLU A 303 1.86 -11.47 -50.39
N SER A 304 2.55 -11.49 -51.54
CA SER A 304 1.94 -11.14 -52.83
C SER A 304 0.82 -12.11 -53.17
N PHE A 305 1.06 -13.42 -53.01
CA PHE A 305 0.05 -14.44 -53.25
C PHE A 305 -1.21 -14.24 -52.40
N PHE A 306 -1.07 -13.97 -51.10
CA PHE A 306 -2.24 -13.68 -50.24
C PHE A 306 -2.89 -12.34 -50.58
N GLY A 307 -2.11 -11.32 -50.95
CA GLY A 307 -2.66 -10.03 -51.39
C GLY A 307 -3.55 -10.19 -52.62
N ASP A 308 -3.07 -10.90 -53.64
CA ASP A 308 -3.79 -11.12 -54.89
C ASP A 308 -4.99 -12.06 -54.71
N SER A 309 -4.82 -13.16 -53.97
CA SER A 309 -5.88 -14.17 -53.80
C SER A 309 -7.00 -13.74 -52.85
N LEU A 310 -6.71 -12.90 -51.85
CA LEU A 310 -7.69 -12.46 -50.85
C LEU A 310 -8.20 -11.03 -51.09
N GLY A 311 -7.50 -10.23 -51.89
CA GLY A 311 -7.80 -8.80 -52.07
C GLY A 311 -7.55 -7.99 -50.80
N LEU A 312 -6.61 -8.41 -49.94
CA LEU A 312 -6.29 -7.76 -48.66
C LEU A 312 -4.92 -7.10 -48.72
N ILE A 313 -4.75 -6.04 -47.91
CA ILE A 313 -3.43 -5.48 -47.66
C ILE A 313 -2.67 -6.44 -46.74
N ILE A 314 -1.53 -6.97 -47.19
CA ILE A 314 -0.69 -7.84 -46.36
C ILE A 314 0.41 -7.03 -45.68
N ARG A 315 0.61 -7.24 -44.37
CA ARG A 315 1.68 -6.63 -43.57
C ARG A 315 2.31 -7.66 -42.64
N ARG A 316 3.56 -7.39 -42.25
CA ARG A 316 4.29 -8.09 -41.19
C ARG A 316 4.44 -7.19 -39.97
N TYR A 317 5.04 -7.72 -38.92
CA TYR A 317 5.31 -6.99 -37.68
C TYR A 317 6.71 -6.37 -37.67
N ASP A 318 7.09 -5.67 -38.75
CA ASP A 318 8.44 -5.11 -38.94
C ASP A 318 8.82 -4.06 -37.88
N PHE A 319 7.81 -3.44 -37.25
CA PHE A 319 7.99 -2.48 -36.17
C PHE A 319 8.33 -3.12 -34.81
N LEU A 320 8.17 -4.44 -34.67
CA LEU A 320 8.50 -5.15 -33.44
C LEU A 320 10.00 -5.47 -33.36
N SER A 321 10.52 -5.45 -32.14
CA SER A 321 11.85 -5.98 -31.83
C SER A 321 11.94 -7.50 -32.04
N LEU A 322 13.16 -8.04 -32.03
CA LEU A 322 13.46 -9.48 -32.06
C LEU A 322 12.94 -10.21 -33.31
N ASN A 323 12.85 -9.55 -34.47
CA ASN A 323 12.25 -10.16 -35.68
C ASN A 323 10.81 -10.62 -35.36
N GLY A 324 9.91 -9.63 -35.26
CA GLY A 324 8.55 -9.73 -34.74
C GLY A 324 7.74 -10.93 -35.20
N ASP A 325 7.99 -11.42 -36.40
CA ASP A 325 7.34 -12.61 -36.96
C ASP A 325 7.67 -13.90 -36.19
N THR A 326 8.87 -13.99 -35.62
CA THR A 326 9.38 -15.22 -35.00
C THR A 326 8.96 -15.30 -33.54
N PHE A 327 8.92 -14.17 -32.83
CA PHE A 327 8.57 -14.09 -31.42
C PHE A 327 7.22 -13.43 -31.16
N SER A 328 6.36 -13.31 -32.18
CA SER A 328 5.03 -12.68 -32.14
C SER A 328 4.22 -13.11 -30.91
N THR A 329 4.11 -14.42 -30.67
CA THR A 329 3.38 -14.98 -29.52
C THR A 329 4.02 -14.60 -28.18
N CYS A 330 5.36 -14.66 -28.04
CA CYS A 330 6.05 -14.26 -26.81
C CYS A 330 5.92 -12.76 -26.50
N LEU A 331 6.07 -11.92 -27.53
CA LEU A 331 5.86 -10.47 -27.42
C LEU A 331 4.41 -10.18 -27.02
N GLY A 332 3.47 -10.85 -27.68
CA GLY A 332 2.06 -10.84 -27.37
C GLY A 332 1.74 -11.20 -25.92
N MET A 333 2.33 -12.28 -25.40
CA MET A 333 2.21 -12.67 -23.99
C MET A 333 2.76 -11.58 -23.05
N GLY A 334 3.89 -10.97 -23.40
CA GLY A 334 4.47 -9.85 -22.65
C GLY A 334 3.51 -8.66 -22.54
N TYR A 335 2.91 -8.25 -23.67
CA TYR A 335 1.91 -7.17 -23.70
C TYR A 335 0.64 -7.55 -22.94
N HIS A 336 0.12 -8.75 -23.16
CA HIS A 336 -1.08 -9.25 -22.48
C HIS A 336 -0.89 -9.32 -20.97
N PHE A 337 0.29 -9.72 -20.48
CA PHE A 337 0.64 -9.66 -19.06
C PHE A 337 0.59 -8.22 -18.51
N GLY A 338 0.85 -7.22 -19.35
CA GLY A 338 0.77 -5.81 -19.01
C GLY A 338 -0.65 -5.26 -18.84
N PHE A 339 -1.65 -5.90 -19.46
CA PHE A 339 -3.03 -5.40 -19.49
C PHE A 339 -3.72 -5.39 -18.12
N PRO A 340 -4.77 -4.56 -17.94
CA PRO A 340 -5.62 -4.62 -16.76
C PRO A 340 -6.23 -6.02 -16.58
N LYS A 341 -6.70 -6.34 -15.37
CA LYS A 341 -7.30 -7.65 -15.07
C LYS A 341 -8.64 -7.87 -15.79
N LYS A 342 -9.47 -6.82 -15.87
CA LYS A 342 -10.49 -6.78 -16.92
C LYS A 342 -9.73 -6.70 -18.24
N ASP A 343 -10.11 -7.27 -19.35
CA ASP A 343 -9.39 -7.17 -20.65
C ASP A 343 -8.37 -8.30 -20.84
N LYS A 344 -7.80 -8.85 -19.76
CA LYS A 344 -7.10 -10.14 -19.82
C LYS A 344 -8.04 -11.32 -20.01
N VAL A 345 -7.62 -12.23 -20.89
CA VAL A 345 -8.07 -13.62 -20.94
C VAL A 345 -6.93 -14.46 -20.37
N ASP A 346 -7.11 -14.95 -19.16
CA ASP A 346 -6.07 -15.63 -18.41
C ASP A 346 -6.69 -16.76 -17.59
N PHE A 347 -6.15 -17.96 -17.74
CA PHE A 347 -6.58 -19.13 -17.00
C PHE A 347 -5.98 -19.16 -15.59
N ILE A 348 -4.96 -18.37 -15.26
CA ILE A 348 -4.33 -18.40 -13.93
C ILE A 348 -5.30 -18.08 -12.78
N ASP A 349 -6.32 -17.27 -13.07
CA ASP A 349 -7.29 -16.81 -12.10
C ASP A 349 -8.46 -17.78 -11.89
N THR A 350 -8.49 -18.87 -12.66
CA THR A 350 -9.54 -19.88 -12.59
C THR A 350 -9.38 -20.79 -11.36
N PRO A 351 -10.47 -21.31 -10.77
CA PRO A 351 -10.42 -22.14 -9.56
C PRO A 351 -9.44 -23.31 -9.60
N HIS A 352 -9.36 -24.06 -10.70
CA HIS A 352 -8.45 -25.19 -10.89
C HIS A 352 -6.99 -24.75 -10.93
N VAL A 353 -6.65 -23.76 -11.77
CA VAL A 353 -5.26 -23.29 -11.90
C VAL A 353 -4.79 -22.59 -10.61
N LYS A 354 -5.67 -21.88 -9.89
CA LYS A 354 -5.36 -21.34 -8.56
C LYS A 354 -5.00 -22.41 -7.54
N ARG A 355 -5.63 -23.58 -7.60
CA ARG A 355 -5.31 -24.72 -6.72
C ARG A 355 -3.97 -25.35 -7.07
N ILE A 356 -3.58 -25.31 -8.34
CA ILE A 356 -2.29 -25.78 -8.83
C ILE A 356 -1.17 -24.81 -8.44
N ASN A 357 -1.39 -23.52 -8.65
CA ASN A 357 -0.42 -22.46 -8.42
C ASN A 357 -0.37 -22.01 -6.94
N LYS A 358 -0.36 -22.96 -5.99
CA LYS A 358 -0.30 -22.64 -4.54
C LYS A 358 1.05 -22.06 -4.09
N ASN A 359 2.07 -22.14 -4.93
CA ASN A 359 3.40 -21.56 -4.69
C ASN A 359 3.45 -20.03 -4.87
N ILE A 360 2.33 -19.35 -5.17
CA ILE A 360 2.28 -17.87 -5.26
C ILE A 360 2.75 -17.21 -3.96
N LEU A 361 2.51 -17.85 -2.80
CA LEU A 361 3.02 -17.39 -1.51
C LEU A 361 4.31 -18.13 -1.17
N ASN A 362 5.38 -17.86 -1.93
CA ASN A 362 6.72 -18.28 -1.52
C ASN A 362 7.17 -17.44 -0.31
N LEU A 363 6.69 -17.81 0.88
CA LEU A 363 7.03 -17.19 2.16
C LEU A 363 8.53 -17.27 2.46
N ASP A 364 9.30 -18.12 1.77
CA ASP A 364 10.76 -18.17 1.94
C ASP A 364 11.44 -16.88 1.48
N GLN A 365 10.89 -16.16 0.49
CA GLN A 365 11.40 -14.84 0.12
C GLN A 365 11.15 -13.80 1.22
N PHE A 366 10.07 -13.97 2.00
CA PHE A 366 9.73 -13.11 3.12
C PHE A 366 10.38 -13.54 4.43
N ARG A 367 10.91 -14.76 4.55
CA ARG A 367 11.58 -15.26 5.76
C ARG A 367 12.61 -14.30 6.34
N PRO A 368 13.59 -13.76 5.57
CA PRO A 368 14.54 -12.80 6.15
C PRO A 368 13.83 -11.56 6.68
N HIS A 369 12.85 -11.01 5.95
CA HIS A 369 12.07 -9.84 6.40
C HIS A 369 11.22 -10.11 7.64
N LEU A 370 10.61 -11.30 7.74
CA LEU A 370 9.84 -11.73 8.91
C LEU A 370 10.75 -11.93 10.13
N ILE A 371 11.95 -12.49 9.94
CA ILE A 371 12.97 -12.61 11.00
C ILE A 371 13.41 -11.23 11.47
N PHE A 372 13.77 -10.32 10.56
CA PHE A 372 14.18 -8.95 10.93
C PHE A 372 13.05 -8.17 11.61
N SER A 373 11.81 -8.32 11.13
CA SER A 373 10.63 -7.70 11.76
C SER A 373 10.37 -8.28 13.15
N GLY A 374 10.52 -9.60 13.32
CA GLY A 374 10.41 -10.29 14.60
C GLY A 374 11.48 -9.85 15.60
N ILE A 375 12.74 -9.74 15.16
CA ILE A 375 13.84 -9.21 16.00
C ILE A 375 13.55 -7.76 16.41
N SER A 376 13.09 -6.93 15.47
CA SER A 376 12.77 -5.52 15.74
C SER A 376 11.64 -5.39 16.76
N LEU A 377 10.58 -6.22 16.62
CA LEU A 377 9.47 -6.27 17.57
C LEU A 377 9.93 -6.76 18.95
N PHE A 378 10.79 -7.79 19.00
CA PHE A 378 11.35 -8.29 20.25
C PHE A 378 12.20 -7.24 20.98
N ILE A 379 13.05 -6.50 20.24
CA ILE A 379 13.84 -5.40 20.79
C ILE A 379 12.91 -4.31 21.34
N LEU A 380 11.88 -3.91 20.58
CA LEU A 380 10.93 -2.89 21.01
C LEU A 380 10.19 -3.29 22.28
N ILE A 381 9.71 -4.54 22.35
CA ILE A 381 9.05 -5.09 23.53
C ILE A 381 10.02 -5.12 24.72
N THR A 382 11.26 -5.54 24.50
CA THR A 382 12.28 -5.61 25.55
C THR A 382 12.60 -4.22 26.11
N VAL A 383 12.81 -3.22 25.24
CA VAL A 383 13.06 -1.83 25.65
C VAL A 383 11.87 -1.26 26.42
N PHE A 384 10.64 -1.54 25.97
CA PHE A 384 9.42 -1.11 26.66
C PHE A 384 9.34 -1.68 28.09
N PHE A 385 9.55 -2.98 28.27
CA PHE A 385 9.51 -3.60 29.60
C PHE A 385 10.67 -3.16 30.50
N VAL A 386 11.88 -3.01 29.95
CA VAL A 386 13.03 -2.46 30.69
C VAL A 386 12.74 -1.03 31.13
N GLY A 387 12.12 -0.20 30.28
CA GLY A 387 11.67 1.15 30.62
C GLY A 387 10.73 1.16 31.82
N ILE A 388 9.69 0.32 31.82
CA ILE A 388 8.75 0.18 32.95
C ILE A 388 9.49 -0.19 34.25
N VAL A 389 10.44 -1.13 34.19
CA VAL A 389 11.21 -1.54 35.37
C VAL A 389 12.10 -0.41 35.89
N VAL A 390 12.76 0.33 34.99
CA VAL A 390 13.61 1.47 35.36
C VAL A 390 12.77 2.59 35.99
N ASP A 391 11.62 2.92 35.41
CA ASP A 391 10.74 3.98 35.93
C ASP A 391 10.15 3.59 37.29
N LYS A 392 9.74 2.33 37.48
CA LYS A 392 9.31 1.83 38.80
C LYS A 392 10.43 1.94 39.84
N ARG A 393 11.68 1.62 39.47
CA ARG A 393 12.83 1.77 40.38
C ARG A 393 13.10 3.22 40.73
N LYS A 394 13.01 4.13 39.75
CA LYS A 394 13.17 5.59 39.98
C LYS A 394 12.10 6.15 40.90
N LEU A 395 10.83 5.78 40.68
CA LEU A 395 9.71 6.19 41.53
C LEU A 395 9.91 5.70 42.96
N SER A 396 10.20 4.41 43.16
CA SER A 396 10.45 3.86 44.49
C SER A 396 11.65 4.51 45.20
N ALA A 397 12.71 4.87 44.47
CA ALA A 397 13.83 5.62 45.04
C ALA A 397 13.42 7.05 45.43
N GLY A 398 12.58 7.71 44.62
CA GLY A 398 11.99 9.00 44.92
C GLY A 398 11.12 8.98 46.17
N ASP A 399 10.24 7.98 46.30
CA ASP A 399 9.35 7.80 47.45
C ASP A 399 10.15 7.61 48.75
N LYS A 400 11.25 6.86 48.70
CA LYS A 400 12.17 6.71 49.85
C LYS A 400 12.78 8.03 50.27
N ILE A 401 13.30 8.81 49.31
CA ILE A 401 13.87 10.14 49.60
C ILE A 401 12.81 11.08 50.18
N LEU A 402 11.58 11.01 49.67
CA LEU A 402 10.46 11.83 50.15
C LEU A 402 10.07 11.43 51.59
N ALA A 403 10.02 10.13 51.89
CA ALA A 403 9.77 9.61 53.22
C ALA A 403 10.86 10.02 54.22
N GLU A 404 12.14 9.94 53.84
CA GLU A 404 13.26 10.40 54.68
C GLU A 404 13.17 11.90 54.98
N LYS A 405 12.89 12.72 53.97
CA LYS A 405 12.71 14.18 54.15
C LYS A 405 11.52 14.49 55.04
N PHE A 406 10.41 13.78 54.88
CA PHE A 406 9.23 13.91 55.73
C PHE A 406 9.57 13.59 57.18
N GLN A 407 10.21 12.44 57.44
CA GLN A 407 10.58 12.03 58.78
C GLN A 407 11.53 13.02 59.44
N LYS A 408 12.52 13.53 58.70
CA LYS A 408 13.44 14.55 59.18
C LYS A 408 12.74 15.86 59.52
N GLY A 409 11.73 16.27 58.74
CA GLY A 409 11.01 17.52 58.93
C GLY A 409 9.97 17.48 60.06
N PHE A 410 9.26 16.37 60.22
CA PHE A 410 8.13 16.25 61.16
C PHE A 410 8.41 15.34 62.37
N GLY A 411 9.59 14.70 62.45
CA GLY A 411 10.00 13.86 63.58
C GLY A 411 9.24 12.52 63.69
N ARG A 412 8.41 12.18 62.71
CA ARG A 412 7.60 10.96 62.66
C ARG A 412 7.53 10.38 61.25
N PRO A 413 7.38 9.05 61.09
CA PRO A 413 7.21 8.45 59.78
C PRO A 413 5.91 8.93 59.09
N ALA A 414 5.92 8.97 57.77
CA ALA A 414 4.72 9.21 56.97
C ALA A 414 3.80 7.96 56.98
N PRO A 415 2.48 8.12 56.87
CA PRO A 415 1.55 6.99 56.69
C PRO A 415 1.85 6.22 55.40
N GLU A 416 1.72 4.88 55.43
CA GLU A 416 2.01 4.01 54.27
C GLU A 416 0.96 4.14 53.14
N ASP A 417 -0.23 4.62 53.47
CA ASP A 417 -1.42 4.67 52.60
C ASP A 417 -1.76 6.08 52.08
N ALA A 418 -0.93 7.09 52.37
CA ALA A 418 -1.17 8.48 52.00
C ALA A 418 -0.06 9.06 51.12
N ASP A 419 -0.42 9.98 50.23
CA ASP A 419 0.56 10.79 49.50
C ASP A 419 1.35 11.65 50.51
N ILE A 420 2.66 11.43 50.56
CA ILE A 420 3.56 12.05 51.54
C ILE A 420 3.56 13.58 51.39
N LEU A 421 3.47 14.10 50.17
CA LEU A 421 3.52 15.54 49.89
C LEU A 421 2.21 16.23 50.28
N GLU A 422 1.09 15.61 49.95
CA GLU A 422 -0.23 16.10 50.34
C GLU A 422 -0.38 16.12 51.87
N TYR A 423 0.05 15.04 52.53
CA TYR A 423 0.02 14.93 53.99
C TYR A 423 0.94 15.96 54.67
N ALA A 424 2.15 16.17 54.15
CA ALA A 424 3.08 17.19 54.64
C ALA A 424 2.47 18.61 54.54
N THR A 425 1.81 18.89 53.42
CA THR A 425 1.18 20.20 53.17
C THR A 425 0.05 20.47 54.16
N LYS A 426 -0.77 19.45 54.45
CA LYS A 426 -1.83 19.54 55.45
C LYS A 426 -1.28 19.87 56.83
N LEU A 427 -0.27 19.15 57.29
CA LEU A 427 0.34 19.37 58.61
C LEU A 427 0.94 20.77 58.75
N LYS A 428 1.67 21.23 57.72
CA LYS A 428 2.22 22.59 57.70
C LYS A 428 1.13 23.66 57.85
N ASN A 429 0.01 23.50 57.16
CA ASN A 429 -1.09 24.46 57.21
C ASN A 429 -1.82 24.45 58.55
N GLU A 430 -1.94 23.29 59.21
CA GLU A 430 -2.52 23.19 60.55
C GLU A 430 -1.65 23.90 61.61
N GLU A 431 -0.33 23.70 61.58
CA GLU A 431 0.59 24.38 62.51
C GLU A 431 0.68 25.89 62.26
N LYS A 432 0.58 26.32 60.99
CA LYS A 432 0.51 27.74 60.64
C LYS A 432 -0.72 28.42 61.25
N LYS A 433 -1.89 27.76 61.23
CA LYS A 433 -3.12 28.32 61.83
C LYS A 433 -3.01 28.48 63.34
N LYS A 434 -2.39 27.52 64.04
CA LYS A 434 -2.20 27.59 65.50
C LYS A 434 -1.33 28.78 65.90
N THR A 435 -0.22 28.99 65.20
CA THR A 435 0.76 30.05 65.50
C THR A 435 0.23 31.46 65.23
N GLU A 436 -0.67 31.61 64.26
CA GLU A 436 -1.29 32.89 63.93
C GLU A 436 -2.17 33.46 65.06
N ILE A 437 -2.83 32.59 65.84
CA ILE A 437 -3.63 32.99 67.01
C ILE A 437 -2.73 33.57 68.13
N TYR A 438 -1.59 32.94 68.41
CA TYR A 438 -0.64 33.44 69.41
C TYR A 438 -0.06 34.81 69.04
N ARG A 439 0.23 35.02 67.74
CA ARG A 439 0.72 36.30 67.23
C ARG A 439 -0.27 37.44 67.47
N LEU A 440 -1.57 37.20 67.28
CA LEU A 440 -2.61 38.20 67.54
C LEU A 440 -2.68 38.59 69.02
N TYR A 441 -2.57 37.62 69.94
CA TYR A 441 -2.59 37.89 71.39
C TYR A 441 -1.38 38.67 71.89
N LEU A 442 -0.17 38.35 71.43
CA LEU A 442 1.08 39.00 71.89
C LEU A 442 1.25 40.45 71.39
N SER A 443 0.43 40.86 70.42
CA SER A 443 0.53 42.17 69.76
C SER A 443 -0.18 43.33 70.49
N LYS A 444 -0.99 43.08 71.53
CA LYS A 444 -1.67 44.13 72.31
C LYS A 444 -0.82 44.64 73.49
N PRO A 445 -0.92 45.93 73.88
CA PRO A 445 -0.27 46.45 75.08
C PRO A 445 -0.89 45.84 76.34
N SER A 446 -0.04 45.52 77.31
CA SER A 446 -0.44 45.00 78.61
C SER A 446 -1.00 46.11 79.51
N VAL A 447 -1.71 45.75 80.58
CA VAL A 447 -2.19 46.72 81.59
C VAL A 447 -1.02 47.46 82.25
N LEU A 448 0.15 46.82 82.35
CA LEU A 448 1.36 47.45 82.89
C LEU A 448 1.91 48.52 81.96
N ASP A 449 1.88 48.28 80.64
CA ASP A 449 2.31 49.28 79.65
C ASP A 449 1.44 50.53 79.75
N ILE A 450 0.13 50.35 79.96
CA ILE A 450 -0.83 51.45 80.12
C ILE A 450 -0.63 52.20 81.43
N LEU A 451 -0.46 51.50 82.55
CA LEU A 451 -0.21 52.15 83.84
C LEU A 451 1.11 52.91 83.84
N PHE A 452 2.15 52.36 83.20
CA PHE A 452 3.42 53.04 83.03
C PHE A 452 3.26 54.32 82.21
N GLU A 453 2.61 54.22 81.05
CA GLU A 453 2.39 55.37 80.17
C GLU A 453 1.54 56.46 80.84
N LEU A 454 0.53 56.07 81.62
CA LEU A 454 -0.23 56.99 82.46
C LEU A 454 0.67 57.64 83.51
N SER A 455 1.49 56.89 84.22
CA SER A 455 2.35 57.45 85.28
C SER A 455 3.33 58.52 84.79
N ILE A 456 3.77 58.43 83.52
CA ILE A 456 4.67 59.40 82.89
C ILE A 456 3.93 60.66 82.44
N ASN A 457 2.70 60.51 81.95
CA ASN A 457 1.95 61.60 81.33
C ASN A 457 0.88 62.21 82.24
N PHE A 458 0.63 61.65 83.42
CA PHE A 458 -0.24 62.26 84.43
C PHE A 458 0.51 63.41 85.13
N PRO A 459 -0.14 64.55 85.43
CA PRO A 459 0.50 65.64 86.17
C PRO A 459 0.97 65.18 87.55
N SER A 460 2.12 65.66 88.02
CA SER A 460 2.63 65.35 89.36
C SER A 460 1.82 66.07 90.44
N SER A 461 1.68 65.43 91.61
CA SER A 461 0.96 65.99 92.77
C SER A 461 1.53 67.32 93.25
N ASP A 462 2.83 67.53 93.03
CA ASP A 462 3.55 68.74 93.44
C ASP A 462 3.27 69.92 92.50
N MET A 463 2.94 69.65 91.23
CA MET A 463 2.59 70.68 90.23
C MET A 463 1.09 71.00 90.25
N GLN A 464 0.26 69.99 90.54
CA GLN A 464 -1.18 70.15 90.67
C GLN A 464 -1.73 69.13 91.68
N PRO A 465 -2.41 69.55 92.76
CA PRO A 465 -3.05 68.63 93.67
C PRO A 465 -4.18 67.86 92.95
N PHE A 466 -4.08 66.54 92.90
CA PHE A 466 -5.14 65.66 92.43
C PHE A 466 -5.26 64.41 93.30
N GLN A 467 -6.43 63.77 93.27
CA GLN A 467 -6.65 62.46 93.87
C GLN A 467 -7.21 61.51 92.80
N LEU A 468 -6.57 60.36 92.60
CA LEU A 468 -7.06 59.30 91.72
C LEU A 468 -7.99 58.38 92.53
N ASP A 469 -9.23 58.22 92.07
CA ASP A 469 -10.23 57.37 92.74
C ASP A 469 -10.50 56.07 91.97
N GLN A 470 -10.41 56.10 90.64
CA GLN A 470 -10.78 54.98 89.79
C GLN A 470 -9.87 54.88 88.55
N PHE A 471 -9.46 53.66 88.23
CA PHE A 471 -8.85 53.29 86.95
C PHE A 471 -9.55 52.02 86.43
N ASP A 472 -9.96 52.06 85.17
CA ASP A 472 -10.60 50.93 84.47
C ASP A 472 -9.99 50.81 83.08
N TYR A 473 -9.53 49.61 82.72
CA TYR A 473 -9.01 49.29 81.40
C TYR A 473 -9.70 48.03 80.87
N ASP A 474 -10.51 48.22 79.84
CA ASP A 474 -11.22 47.13 79.17
C ASP A 474 -11.02 47.24 77.65
N GLN A 475 -10.59 46.13 77.05
CA GLN A 475 -10.19 45.99 75.66
C GLN A 475 -9.16 47.04 75.23
N ASP A 476 -9.61 48.16 74.68
CA ASP A 476 -8.77 49.24 74.17
C ASP A 476 -9.20 50.59 74.79
N LEU A 477 -9.88 50.58 75.94
CA LEU A 477 -10.52 51.75 76.52
C LEU A 477 -10.13 51.94 77.98
N VAL A 478 -9.54 53.10 78.27
CA VAL A 478 -9.11 53.49 79.61
C VAL A 478 -10.06 54.56 80.14
N LYS A 479 -10.52 54.38 81.39
CA LYS A 479 -11.26 55.40 82.15
C LYS A 479 -10.51 55.73 83.43
N ILE A 480 -10.37 57.02 83.69
CA ILE A 480 -9.71 57.56 84.88
C ILE A 480 -10.68 58.48 85.60
N GLY A 481 -11.03 58.11 86.83
CA GLY A 481 -11.84 58.92 87.73
C GLY A 481 -10.97 59.50 88.84
N GLY A 482 -11.12 60.79 89.10
CA GLY A 482 -10.36 61.45 90.16
C GLY A 482 -11.01 62.75 90.62
N LYS A 483 -10.29 63.49 91.46
CA LYS A 483 -10.73 64.77 92.01
C LYS A 483 -9.62 65.82 91.94
N VAL A 484 -10.03 67.06 91.73
CA VAL A 484 -9.21 68.28 91.67
C VAL A 484 -9.88 69.40 92.48
N ASN A 485 -9.20 70.52 92.74
CA ASN A 485 -9.76 71.64 93.50
C ASN A 485 -10.68 72.52 92.64
N GLU A 486 -10.35 72.72 91.36
CA GLU A 486 -11.08 73.59 90.43
C GLU A 486 -11.41 72.92 89.10
N PHE A 487 -12.47 73.37 88.41
CA PHE A 487 -12.84 72.80 87.10
C PHE A 487 -11.77 73.01 86.01
N SER A 488 -11.00 74.09 86.11
CA SER A 488 -9.88 74.44 85.21
C SER A 488 -8.76 73.38 85.24
N GLU A 489 -8.56 72.74 86.39
CA GLU A 489 -7.52 71.75 86.65
C GLU A 489 -7.75 70.42 85.92
N ILE A 490 -9.01 70.07 85.60
CA ILE A 490 -9.34 68.88 84.79
C ILE A 490 -8.72 69.00 83.39
N GLY A 491 -8.75 70.20 82.80
CA GLY A 491 -8.19 70.46 81.48
C GLY A 491 -6.66 70.35 81.43
N VAL A 492 -5.97 70.39 82.57
CA VAL A 492 -4.53 70.14 82.65
C VAL A 492 -4.25 68.63 82.63
N VAL A 493 -5.05 67.84 83.33
CA VAL A 493 -4.97 66.37 83.30
C VAL A 493 -5.21 65.87 81.87
N GLN A 494 -6.27 66.36 81.21
CA GLN A 494 -6.57 66.02 79.82
C GLN A 494 -5.39 66.34 78.88
N ARG A 495 -4.89 67.57 78.90
CA ARG A 495 -3.79 68.01 78.02
C ARG A 495 -2.47 67.27 78.30
N SER A 496 -2.28 66.76 79.51
CA SER A 496 -1.08 65.98 79.83
C SER A 496 -1.17 64.56 79.26
N LEU A 497 -2.35 63.95 79.32
CA LEU A 497 -2.63 62.65 78.69
C LEU A 497 -2.59 62.72 77.15
N GLU A 498 -2.97 63.85 76.55
CA GLU A 498 -2.87 64.10 75.10
C GLU A 498 -1.43 64.08 74.58
N LYS A 499 -0.42 64.14 75.45
CA LYS A 499 1.00 64.03 75.05
C LYS A 499 1.41 62.59 74.73
N SER A 500 0.68 61.61 75.25
CA SER A 500 1.03 60.21 75.01
C SER A 500 0.58 59.76 73.61
N PRO A 501 1.48 59.14 72.81
CA PRO A 501 1.08 58.53 71.54
C PRO A 501 0.20 57.28 71.73
N MET A 502 0.11 56.74 72.95
CA MET A 502 -0.68 55.56 73.27
C MET A 502 -2.18 55.86 73.40
N PHE A 503 -2.54 57.09 73.78
CA PHE A 503 -3.93 57.48 74.08
C PHE A 503 -4.50 58.40 73.00
N LYS A 504 -5.68 58.07 72.47
CA LYS A 504 -6.49 58.92 71.58
C LYS A 504 -7.91 59.07 72.11
N ASP A 505 -8.70 59.95 71.50
CA ASP A 505 -10.09 60.20 71.86
C ASP A 505 -10.27 60.51 73.37
N ILE A 506 -9.42 61.40 73.91
CA ILE A 506 -9.42 61.75 75.33
C ILE A 506 -10.56 62.74 75.61
N GLU A 507 -11.58 62.30 76.32
CA GLU A 507 -12.82 63.05 76.59
C GLU A 507 -13.10 63.13 78.10
N ILE A 508 -13.49 64.31 78.59
CA ILE A 508 -14.03 64.48 79.94
C ILE A 508 -15.52 64.11 79.89
N VAL A 509 -15.88 62.99 80.52
CA VAL A 509 -17.23 62.41 80.43
C VAL A 509 -18.13 62.83 81.61
N ASP A 510 -17.55 63.11 82.77
CA ASP A 510 -18.29 63.60 83.95
C ASP A 510 -17.45 64.65 84.70
N LYS A 511 -18.11 65.68 85.24
CA LYS A 511 -17.51 66.68 86.14
C LYS A 511 -18.56 67.21 87.12
N LYS A 512 -18.30 67.10 88.43
CA LYS A 512 -19.26 67.48 89.49
C LYS A 512 -18.57 68.21 90.64
N LEU A 513 -19.23 69.25 91.18
CA LEU A 513 -18.78 69.94 92.39
C LEU A 513 -19.31 69.19 93.62
N MET A 514 -18.42 68.86 94.55
CA MET A 514 -18.72 68.23 95.83
C MET A 514 -18.89 69.31 96.91
N GLN A 515 -20.06 69.33 97.56
CA GLN A 515 -20.35 70.24 98.67
C GLN A 515 -19.81 69.68 99.99
N GLY A 516 -19.29 70.54 100.87
CA GLY A 516 -18.83 70.16 102.22
C GLY A 516 -17.36 69.75 102.35
N VAL A 517 -16.54 69.84 101.29
CA VAL A 517 -15.11 69.46 101.30
C VAL A 517 -14.22 70.70 101.11
N LYS A 518 -13.13 70.82 101.88
CA LYS A 518 -12.19 71.96 101.78
C LYS A 518 -11.22 71.83 100.60
N ASN A 519 -10.78 70.61 100.27
CA ASN A 519 -9.89 70.29 99.15
C ASN A 519 -10.55 69.26 98.24
N TYR A 520 -10.09 69.14 97.00
CA TYR A 520 -10.58 68.20 95.99
C TYR A 520 -12.08 68.35 95.72
N LYS A 521 -12.52 69.59 95.51
CA LYS A 521 -13.93 69.96 95.41
C LYS A 521 -14.60 69.52 94.11
N VAL A 522 -13.86 69.10 93.09
CA VAL A 522 -14.40 68.75 91.79
C VAL A 522 -14.00 67.33 91.42
N SER A 523 -14.96 66.41 91.27
CA SER A 523 -14.71 65.07 90.72
C SER A 523 -14.78 65.10 89.20
N PHE A 524 -13.94 64.31 88.52
CA PHE A 524 -13.92 64.16 87.07
C PHE A 524 -13.81 62.70 86.65
N ILE A 525 -14.28 62.39 85.44
CA ILE A 525 -14.00 61.13 84.74
C ILE A 525 -13.48 61.48 83.34
N ILE A 526 -12.30 61.00 83.01
CA ILE A 526 -11.71 61.06 81.67
C ILE A 526 -11.77 59.67 81.04
N LYS A 527 -12.12 59.60 79.76
CA LYS A 527 -12.15 58.39 78.96
C LYS A 527 -11.20 58.55 77.77
N MET A 528 -10.47 57.51 77.40
CA MET A 528 -9.55 57.51 76.26
C MET A 528 -9.44 56.11 75.64
N LYS A 529 -9.02 56.03 74.36
CA LYS A 529 -8.72 54.78 73.66
C LYS A 529 -7.22 54.53 73.56
N VAL A 530 -6.82 53.27 73.69
CA VAL A 530 -5.46 52.76 73.52
C VAL A 530 -5.27 52.34 72.07
N VAL A 531 -4.23 52.85 71.40
CA VAL A 531 -4.12 52.70 69.94
C VAL A 531 -2.78 52.19 69.42
N ASN A 532 -1.83 51.80 70.29
CA ASN A 532 -0.66 51.02 69.87
C ASN A 532 0.14 50.50 71.08
N LYS A 533 0.89 49.43 70.85
CA LYS A 533 2.06 49.07 71.66
C LYS A 533 3.23 49.92 71.16
N PRO A 534 3.96 50.67 72.00
CA PRO A 534 5.21 51.30 71.58
C PRO A 534 6.14 50.18 71.12
N VAL A 535 6.65 50.28 69.89
CA VAL A 535 7.69 49.36 69.40
C VAL A 535 8.92 49.65 70.25
N SER A 536 9.26 48.74 71.17
CA SER A 536 10.60 48.74 71.74
C SER A 536 11.57 48.42 70.59
N SER A 537 12.58 49.26 70.45
CA SER A 537 13.61 49.19 69.41
C SER A 537 14.58 48.00 69.57
N GLU A 538 14.14 46.89 70.19
CA GLU A 538 15.00 45.74 70.51
C GLU A 538 14.54 44.40 69.90
N GLU A 539 13.43 44.35 69.16
CA GLU A 539 13.02 43.12 68.44
C GLU A 539 13.50 43.13 66.99
N SER A 540 14.82 43.07 66.80
CA SER A 540 15.44 42.59 65.56
C SER A 540 16.42 41.48 65.89
N PHE A 541 15.92 40.25 66.00
CA PHE A 541 16.70 39.02 65.88
C PHE A 541 15.84 37.90 65.27
#